data_AF-A0A1V6S9G1-F1
#
_entry.id   AF-A0A1V6S9G1-F1
#
_cell.length_a   1.000
_cell.length_b   1.000
_cell.length_c   1.000
_cell.angle_alpha   90.00
_cell.angle_beta   90.00
_cell.angle_gamma   90.00
#
_symmetry.space_group_name_H-M   'P 1'
#
loop_
_entity.id
_entity.type
_entity.pdbx_description
1 polymer ?
#
loop_
_entity_poly.entity_id
_entity_poly.type
_entity_poly.pdbx_seq_one_letter_code
_entity_poly.pdbx_strand_id
1 'polypeptide(L)'
;MVPRLCLMPPLSRLMAASLINPGSTENACVRNQHDQTFEEDINLKHMELLVHLATDKGLLILTHGAKNEVSSPELALGLKKGLESPYLMYQLLAFSARHLAFLKPERSASYLHQAVALQTRAVSIFNAAWAEINQSNCVSILLFSSILGHHLLTDTLAKRTPDGIDEFMTNYVQFVEMHRGIHTIAMTAKTQLMQSELEPIISWSASFTSRSPRGNDCQRASELVDQAESLGLEDKKACQLVIRFLQVGFDAVFSGEEQGNRYHMLCTWPMLGPPEFTALLVARKPEALVILAYYAALLQHGKHLWQIGDVSNNKIVPLTIIKGAGHEHIPIPEGDCAIIADFHSIKSQSSHSTPYLTTGLYRVVPGPTRYGEYDYEETKYVLKGQIDITDEATGKTHHLVAGDWAFFHVGSKAQFSTKSEGVAFYAVTRPMNSGHPNLVGREESTSKL
;
A
#
# COMPACT_ATOMS: atom_id res chain seq x y z
N MET A 1 8.32 -9.22 35.65
CA MET A 1 9.42 -8.56 34.91
C MET A 1 8.92 -8.33 33.50
N VAL A 2 8.48 -7.11 33.17
CA VAL A 2 7.78 -6.78 31.90
C VAL A 2 8.76 -6.01 31.00
N PRO A 3 8.77 -6.20 29.67
CA PRO A 3 9.84 -5.69 28.82
C PRO A 3 9.77 -4.16 28.71
N ARG A 4 10.92 -3.50 28.85
CA ARG A 4 11.12 -2.12 28.36
C ARG A 4 10.93 -2.15 26.83
N LEU A 5 10.22 -1.17 26.29
CA LEU A 5 10.14 -0.92 24.84
C LEU A 5 11.56 -0.72 24.29
N CYS A 6 12.10 -1.72 23.59
CA CYS A 6 13.36 -1.59 22.88
C CYS A 6 13.14 -0.66 21.68
N LEU A 7 13.82 0.49 21.70
CA LEU A 7 13.95 1.37 20.54
C LEU A 7 14.72 0.64 19.42
N MET A 8 14.32 0.85 18.16
CA MET A 8 15.14 0.50 17.00
C MET A 8 16.53 1.17 17.08
N PRO A 9 17.60 0.55 16.57
CA PRO A 9 18.89 1.22 16.41
C PRO A 9 18.81 2.26 15.27
N PRO A 10 19.52 3.39 15.36
CA PRO A 10 19.49 4.41 14.33
C PRO A 10 20.18 3.94 13.05
N LEU A 11 19.47 4.04 11.92
CA LEU A 11 20.06 4.06 10.57
C LEU A 11 21.02 5.25 10.46
N SER A 12 22.30 5.01 10.73
CA SER A 12 23.36 6.01 10.60
C SER A 12 24.62 5.40 10.01
N ARG A 13 24.60 5.17 8.69
CA ARG A 13 25.81 5.09 7.87
C ARG A 13 25.52 5.61 6.48
N LEU A 14 25.74 6.92 6.27
CA LEU A 14 26.46 7.44 5.11
C LEU A 14 26.54 8.97 5.19
N MET A 15 27.79 9.45 5.11
CA MET A 15 28.24 10.80 4.76
C MET A 15 28.11 11.92 5.80
N ALA A 16 29.20 12.13 6.54
CA ALA A 16 29.87 13.44 6.62
C ALA A 16 31.27 13.27 7.23
N ALA A 17 32.29 13.22 6.39
CA ALA A 17 33.67 13.48 6.79
C ALA A 17 34.04 14.83 6.19
N SER A 18 34.21 15.87 7.04
CA SER A 18 35.16 16.97 6.77
C SER A 18 35.24 17.95 7.96
N LEU A 19 36.42 17.97 8.57
CA LEU A 19 37.14 19.12 9.14
C LEU A 19 36.69 19.72 10.48
N ILE A 20 37.43 19.27 11.49
CA ILE A 20 37.79 19.98 12.73
C ILE A 20 38.79 21.11 12.38
N ASN A 21 38.64 22.29 12.98
CA ASN A 21 39.78 23.11 13.37
C ASN A 21 39.45 23.91 14.65
N PRO A 22 40.20 23.79 15.76
CA PRO A 22 39.99 24.56 16.97
C PRO A 22 41.05 25.65 17.15
N GLY A 23 40.65 26.79 17.72
CA GLY A 23 41.55 27.65 18.48
C GLY A 23 41.52 29.13 18.12
N SER A 24 40.96 29.93 19.02
CA SER A 24 41.73 30.94 19.76
C SER A 24 40.90 31.54 20.89
N THR A 25 41.50 31.51 22.08
CA THR A 25 41.07 32.12 23.35
C THR A 25 41.46 33.59 23.39
N GLU A 26 40.63 34.47 23.98
CA GLU A 26 41.02 35.34 25.11
C GLU A 26 39.90 36.32 25.57
N ASN A 27 39.52 36.16 26.84
CA ASN A 27 39.22 37.14 27.89
C ASN A 27 38.54 38.49 27.55
N ALA A 28 37.37 38.75 28.17
CA ALA A 28 37.27 39.66 29.32
C ALA A 28 35.83 39.75 29.87
N CYS A 29 35.75 39.76 31.20
CA CYS A 29 34.56 39.82 32.04
C CYS A 29 33.91 41.22 32.01
N VAL A 30 32.57 41.28 32.12
CA VAL A 30 31.81 42.01 33.16
C VAL A 30 30.38 42.27 32.68
N ARG A 31 29.44 41.68 33.43
CA ARG A 31 28.03 42.05 33.65
C ARG A 31 27.34 42.89 32.58
N ASN A 32 26.43 42.24 31.87
CA ASN A 32 25.07 42.75 31.78
C ASN A 32 24.12 41.59 32.04
N GLN A 33 23.50 41.61 33.23
CA GLN A 33 22.23 40.93 33.46
C GLN A 33 21.22 41.62 32.53
N HIS A 34 21.12 41.16 31.29
CA HIS A 34 19.92 41.38 30.52
C HIS A 34 18.91 40.35 30.98
N ASP A 35 17.79 40.85 31.47
CA ASP A 35 16.52 40.14 31.56
C ASP A 35 16.38 39.16 30.38
N GLN A 36 16.60 37.88 30.65
CA GLN A 36 15.99 36.85 29.84
C GLN A 36 14.54 36.75 30.30
N THR A 37 13.73 37.73 29.89
CA THR A 37 12.32 37.46 29.66
C THR A 37 12.29 36.29 28.68
N PHE A 38 12.01 35.09 29.20
CA PHE A 38 11.64 33.96 28.37
C PHE A 38 10.36 34.36 27.64
N GLU A 39 10.49 34.89 26.43
CA GLU A 39 9.40 34.83 25.47
C GLU A 39 9.21 33.34 25.18
N GLU A 40 8.20 32.73 25.78
CA GLU A 40 7.77 31.38 25.42
C GLU A 40 7.21 31.44 23.99
N ASP A 41 8.10 31.29 23.01
CA ASP A 41 7.73 31.30 21.60
C ASP A 41 6.71 30.19 21.29
N ILE A 42 5.58 30.59 20.71
CA ILE A 42 4.55 29.64 20.27
C ILE A 42 5.09 28.82 19.10
N ASN A 43 5.16 27.50 19.28
CA ASN A 43 5.57 26.59 18.22
C ASN A 43 4.47 26.44 17.16
N LEU A 44 4.52 27.27 16.11
CA LEU A 44 3.54 27.28 15.02
C LEU A 44 3.40 25.93 14.30
N LYS A 45 4.43 25.09 14.26
CA LYS A 45 4.33 23.74 13.67
C LYS A 45 3.42 22.85 14.50
N HIS A 46 3.58 22.85 15.82
CA HIS A 46 2.68 22.10 16.70
C HIS A 46 1.26 22.67 16.67
N MET A 47 1.10 24.00 16.55
CA MET A 47 -0.22 24.62 16.39
C MET A 47 -0.91 24.22 15.09
N GLU A 48 -0.20 24.12 13.96
CA GLU A 48 -0.77 23.59 12.70
C GLU A 48 -1.30 22.16 12.91
N LEU A 49 -0.50 21.30 13.54
CA LEU A 49 -0.89 19.91 13.82
C LEU A 49 -2.08 19.82 14.77
N LEU A 50 -2.14 20.69 15.78
CA LEU A 50 -3.25 20.76 16.74
C LEU A 50 -4.54 21.25 16.10
N VAL A 51 -4.45 22.29 15.27
CA VAL A 51 -5.60 22.80 14.49
C VAL A 51 -6.12 21.72 13.55
N HIS A 52 -5.23 21.05 12.81
CA HIS A 52 -5.62 19.93 11.93
C HIS A 52 -6.32 18.81 12.72
N LEU A 53 -5.73 18.40 13.85
CA LEU A 53 -6.29 17.39 14.74
C LEU A 53 -7.69 17.78 15.25
N ALA A 54 -7.91 19.04 15.60
CA ALA A 54 -9.17 19.54 16.16
C ALA A 54 -10.28 19.74 15.12
N THR A 55 -9.92 19.91 13.85
CA THR A 55 -10.86 20.33 12.78
C THR A 55 -11.16 19.23 11.78
N ASP A 56 -10.25 18.28 11.58
CA ASP A 56 -10.40 17.21 10.60
C ASP A 56 -11.17 16.02 11.20
N LYS A 57 -12.38 15.79 10.68
CA LYS A 57 -13.27 14.71 11.12
C LYS A 57 -12.85 13.32 10.62
N GLY A 58 -12.02 13.24 9.58
CA GLY A 58 -11.56 11.99 8.98
C GLY A 58 -10.34 11.39 9.67
N LEU A 59 -9.57 12.21 10.40
CA LEU A 59 -8.32 11.81 11.05
C LEU A 59 -8.51 10.61 11.99
N LEU A 60 -9.58 10.62 12.78
CA LEU A 60 -9.88 9.59 13.78
C LEU A 60 -11.06 8.69 13.40
N ILE A 61 -11.35 8.52 12.11
CA ILE A 61 -12.50 7.73 11.65
C ILE A 61 -12.50 6.25 12.10
N LEU A 62 -11.32 5.67 12.34
CA LEU A 62 -11.19 4.31 12.88
C LEU A 62 -11.40 4.22 14.40
N THR A 63 -11.33 5.33 15.15
CA THR A 63 -11.62 5.34 16.60
C THR A 63 -13.06 5.73 16.92
N HIS A 64 -13.78 6.40 16.01
CA HIS A 64 -15.11 6.96 16.29
C HIS A 64 -16.25 6.17 15.65
N GLY A 65 -17.36 6.02 16.38
CA GLY A 65 -18.65 5.62 15.82
C GLY A 65 -19.11 6.65 14.78
N ALA A 66 -19.65 6.19 13.65
CA ALA A 66 -20.03 7.02 12.50
C ALA A 66 -21.24 7.95 12.74
N LYS A 67 -21.35 8.61 13.90
CA LYS A 67 -22.35 9.64 14.15
C LYS A 67 -21.74 11.01 13.90
N ASN A 68 -22.29 11.67 12.87
CA ASN A 68 -21.99 13.02 12.39
C ASN A 68 -22.30 14.14 13.40
N GLU A 69 -21.95 13.99 14.67
CA GLU A 69 -22.12 15.09 15.64
C GLU A 69 -20.90 16.02 15.61
N VAL A 70 -21.19 17.31 15.80
CA VAL A 70 -20.31 18.45 15.53
C VAL A 70 -19.12 18.54 16.50
N SER A 71 -19.16 17.79 17.59
CA SER A 71 -18.08 17.65 18.57
C SER A 71 -17.88 16.19 18.90
N SER A 72 -16.71 15.62 18.62
CA SER A 72 -16.34 14.28 19.11
C SER A 72 -15.87 14.41 20.57
N PRO A 73 -16.70 14.06 21.57
CA PRO A 73 -16.32 14.18 22.99
C PRO A 73 -15.04 13.41 23.33
N GLU A 74 -14.72 12.37 22.57
CA GLU A 74 -13.51 11.55 22.72
C GLU A 74 -12.24 12.32 22.35
N LEU A 75 -12.27 13.12 21.27
CA LEU A 75 -11.16 13.99 20.90
C LEU A 75 -10.97 15.10 21.94
N ALA A 76 -12.06 15.71 22.42
CA ALA A 76 -11.99 16.73 23.46
C ALA A 76 -11.36 16.17 24.76
N LEU A 77 -11.76 14.96 25.16
CA LEU A 77 -11.15 14.24 26.27
C LEU A 77 -9.67 13.96 26.01
N GLY A 78 -9.31 13.47 24.81
CA GLY A 78 -7.93 13.21 24.42
C GLY A 78 -7.03 14.44 24.46
N LEU A 79 -7.53 15.59 23.99
CA LEU A 79 -6.82 16.87 24.06
C LEU A 79 -6.63 17.34 25.50
N LYS A 80 -7.71 17.30 26.32
CA LYS A 80 -7.65 17.66 27.74
C LYS A 80 -6.64 16.79 28.49
N LYS A 81 -6.71 15.47 28.30
CA LYS A 81 -5.76 14.51 28.89
C LYS A 81 -4.35 14.67 28.35
N GLY A 82 -4.20 15.07 27.08
CA GLY A 82 -2.89 15.37 26.50
C GLY A 82 -2.20 16.57 27.16
N LEU A 83 -2.95 17.58 27.61
CA LEU A 83 -2.40 18.70 28.38
C LEU A 83 -1.89 18.26 29.76
N GLU A 84 -2.56 17.29 30.39
CA GLU A 84 -2.15 16.69 31.67
C GLU A 84 -1.00 15.67 31.50
N SER A 85 -0.89 15.06 30.32
CA SER A 85 0.01 13.94 30.04
C SER A 85 0.76 14.15 28.72
N PRO A 86 1.96 14.77 28.75
CA PRO A 86 2.65 15.23 27.55
C PRO A 86 2.88 14.14 26.48
N TYR A 87 3.16 12.90 26.88
CA TYR A 87 3.34 11.78 25.94
C TYR A 87 2.11 11.58 25.05
N LEU A 88 0.89 11.76 25.58
CA LEU A 88 -0.34 11.64 24.82
C LEU A 88 -0.47 12.78 23.81
N MET A 89 -0.17 14.02 24.21
CA MET A 89 -0.19 15.16 23.30
C MET A 89 0.82 14.98 22.16
N TYR A 90 2.06 14.60 22.45
CA TYR A 90 3.06 14.33 21.41
C TYR A 90 2.58 13.27 20.42
N GLN A 91 1.93 12.20 20.89
CA GLN A 91 1.42 11.15 20.02
C GLN A 91 0.23 11.59 19.17
N LEU A 92 -0.68 12.39 19.73
CA LEU A 92 -1.79 13.00 19.00
C LEU A 92 -1.29 13.91 17.87
N LEU A 93 -0.30 14.76 18.15
CA LEU A 93 0.34 15.59 17.13
C LEU A 93 1.10 14.76 16.10
N ALA A 94 1.78 13.68 16.52
CA ALA A 94 2.45 12.75 15.62
C ALA A 94 1.49 12.11 14.62
N PHE A 95 0.32 11.66 15.08
CA PHE A 95 -0.71 11.09 14.22
C PHE A 95 -1.34 12.13 13.30
N SER A 96 -1.49 13.37 13.77
CA SER A 96 -1.92 14.51 12.94
C SER A 96 -0.93 14.80 11.81
N ALA A 97 0.38 14.85 12.12
CA ALA A 97 1.42 15.00 11.10
C ALA A 97 1.36 13.85 10.09
N ARG A 98 1.15 12.61 10.56
CA ARG A 98 1.03 11.43 9.68
C ARG A 98 -0.16 11.51 8.73
N HIS A 99 -1.30 12.06 9.17
CA HIS A 99 -2.46 12.31 8.32
C HIS A 99 -2.21 13.44 7.32
N LEU A 100 -1.58 14.54 7.74
CA LEU A 100 -1.19 15.62 6.82
C LEU A 100 -0.22 15.15 5.73
N ALA A 101 0.67 14.19 6.04
CA ALA A 101 1.55 13.58 5.04
C ALA A 101 0.78 12.84 3.94
N PHE A 102 -0.40 12.29 4.25
CA PHE A 102 -1.30 11.65 3.29
C PHE A 102 -2.06 12.71 2.47
N LEU A 103 -2.57 13.75 3.12
CA LEU A 103 -3.36 14.80 2.45
C LEU A 103 -2.53 15.75 1.58
N LYS A 104 -1.23 15.92 1.88
CA LYS A 104 -0.32 16.86 1.20
C LYS A 104 0.89 16.10 0.61
N PRO A 105 0.74 15.36 -0.51
CA PRO A 105 1.81 14.54 -1.09
C PRO A 105 3.11 15.30 -1.36
N GLU A 106 3.00 16.55 -1.82
CA GLU A 106 4.11 17.47 -2.08
C GLU A 106 4.96 17.81 -0.85
N ARG A 107 4.39 17.70 0.36
CA ARG A 107 5.07 17.93 1.64
C ARG A 107 5.18 16.65 2.49
N SER A 108 4.85 15.50 1.92
CA SER A 108 4.71 14.22 2.64
C SER A 108 5.96 13.88 3.44
N ALA A 109 7.15 13.96 2.82
CA ALA A 109 8.42 13.66 3.50
C ALA A 109 8.66 14.51 4.76
N SER A 110 8.30 15.80 4.73
CA SER A 110 8.46 16.71 5.87
C SER A 110 7.51 16.34 7.01
N TYR A 111 6.26 16.03 6.70
CA TYR A 111 5.27 15.62 7.70
C TYR A 111 5.54 14.22 8.26
N LEU A 112 6.02 13.28 7.44
CA LEU A 112 6.46 11.96 7.90
C LEU A 112 7.64 12.08 8.89
N HIS A 113 8.62 12.92 8.58
CA HIS A 113 9.72 13.19 9.51
C HIS A 113 9.21 13.77 10.85
N GLN A 114 8.26 14.73 10.80
CA GLN A 114 7.63 15.26 12.01
C GLN A 114 6.87 14.18 12.79
N ALA A 115 6.10 13.33 12.11
CA ALA A 115 5.35 12.24 12.71
C ALA A 115 6.27 11.29 13.48
N VAL A 116 7.38 10.86 12.86
CA VAL A 116 8.38 9.98 13.50
C VAL A 116 9.05 10.66 14.69
N ALA A 117 9.47 11.92 14.55
CA ALA A 117 10.12 12.66 15.63
C ALA A 117 9.20 12.83 16.86
N LEU A 118 7.95 13.22 16.62
CA LEU A 118 6.94 13.40 17.68
C LEU A 118 6.55 12.07 18.34
N GLN A 119 6.34 11.00 17.55
CA GLN A 119 6.06 9.66 18.07
C GLN A 119 7.23 9.15 18.94
N THR A 120 8.46 9.30 18.46
CA THR A 120 9.67 8.91 19.21
C THR A 120 9.76 9.67 20.53
N ARG A 121 9.45 10.97 20.51
CA ARG A 121 9.40 11.80 21.73
C ARG A 121 8.30 11.34 22.67
N ALA A 122 7.11 11.02 22.16
CA ALA A 122 5.98 10.52 22.93
C ALA A 122 6.34 9.24 23.68
N VAL A 123 6.89 8.24 22.97
CA VAL A 123 7.33 6.96 23.54
C VAL A 123 8.45 7.16 24.57
N SER A 124 9.40 8.06 24.30
CA SER A 124 10.47 8.39 25.25
C SER A 124 9.93 8.99 26.55
N ILE A 125 8.99 9.94 26.47
CA ILE A 125 8.37 10.56 27.65
C ILE A 125 7.56 9.50 28.42
N PHE A 126 6.78 8.69 27.72
CA PHE A 126 5.98 7.62 28.33
C PHE A 126 6.86 6.64 29.12
N ASN A 127 7.97 6.19 28.53
CA ASN A 127 8.91 5.27 29.19
C ASN A 127 9.61 5.91 30.39
N ALA A 128 9.90 7.22 30.34
CA ALA A 128 10.54 7.95 31.43
C ALA A 128 9.57 8.26 32.58
N ALA A 129 8.30 8.51 32.26
CA ALA A 129 7.23 8.79 33.21
C ALA A 129 6.59 7.51 33.78
N TRP A 130 7.13 6.34 33.46
CA TRP A 130 6.53 5.06 33.83
C TRP A 130 6.42 4.92 35.35
N ALA A 131 5.18 5.04 35.83
CA ALA A 131 4.75 4.77 37.20
C ALA A 131 3.72 3.63 37.18
N GLU A 132 3.46 3.01 38.33
CA GLU A 132 2.36 2.06 38.47
C GLU A 132 1.03 2.70 37.98
N ILE A 133 0.24 1.92 37.24
CA ILE A 133 -1.05 2.41 36.73
C ILE A 133 -1.98 2.63 37.92
N ASN A 134 -2.60 3.81 37.93
CA ASN A 134 -3.59 4.18 38.93
C ASN A 134 -4.73 4.98 38.28
N GLN A 135 -5.70 5.39 39.09
CA GLN A 135 -6.89 6.08 38.63
C GLN A 135 -6.58 7.42 37.92
N SER A 136 -5.47 8.08 38.26
CA SER A 136 -5.11 9.39 37.69
C SER A 136 -4.52 9.32 36.28
N ASN A 137 -3.85 8.21 35.93
CA ASN A 137 -3.13 8.07 34.65
C ASN A 137 -3.72 7.01 33.69
N CYS A 138 -4.59 6.10 34.17
CA CYS A 138 -5.10 4.99 33.36
C CYS A 138 -5.79 5.43 32.05
N VAL A 139 -6.59 6.52 32.10
CA VAL A 139 -7.26 7.09 30.92
C VAL A 139 -6.23 7.58 29.89
N SER A 140 -5.24 8.37 30.31
CA SER A 140 -4.20 8.89 29.43
C SER A 140 -3.36 7.77 28.81
N ILE A 141 -3.05 6.72 29.57
CA ILE A 141 -2.29 5.55 29.10
C ILE A 141 -3.10 4.78 28.04
N LEU A 142 -4.39 4.53 28.28
CA LEU A 142 -5.25 3.81 27.33
C LEU A 142 -5.44 4.60 26.03
N LEU A 143 -5.66 5.91 26.14
CA LEU A 143 -5.77 6.80 24.96
C LEU A 143 -4.46 6.81 24.17
N PHE A 144 -3.31 6.96 24.85
CA PHE A 144 -1.99 6.91 24.23
C PHE A 144 -1.75 5.58 23.52
N SER A 145 -2.04 4.46 24.18
CA SER A 145 -1.91 3.12 23.59
C SER A 145 -2.72 3.00 22.31
N SER A 146 -4.00 3.41 22.34
CA SER A 146 -4.92 3.30 21.21
C SER A 146 -4.44 4.12 20.01
N ILE A 147 -4.06 5.39 20.23
CA ILE A 147 -3.61 6.25 19.13
C ILE A 147 -2.23 5.82 18.60
N LEU A 148 -1.35 5.29 19.46
CA LEU A 148 -0.07 4.72 19.04
C LEU A 148 -0.29 3.49 18.17
N GLY A 149 -1.20 2.58 18.56
CA GLY A 149 -1.56 1.43 17.72
C GLY A 149 -2.08 1.81 16.35
N HIS A 150 -2.95 2.82 16.28
CA HIS A 150 -3.45 3.32 15.00
C HIS A 150 -2.34 3.91 14.13
N HIS A 151 -1.42 4.67 14.72
CA HIS A 151 -0.26 5.19 14.02
C HIS A 151 0.58 4.06 13.42
N LEU A 152 0.94 3.07 14.24
CA LEU A 152 1.78 1.95 13.84
C LEU A 152 1.11 1.06 12.79
N LEU A 153 -0.20 0.83 12.91
CA LEU A 153 -0.97 0.10 11.91
C LEU A 153 -0.91 0.84 10.57
N THR A 154 -1.19 2.13 10.55
CA THR A 154 -1.11 2.97 9.34
C THR A 154 0.29 2.91 8.72
N ASP A 155 1.35 3.00 9.52
CA ASP A 155 2.73 2.90 9.01
C ASP A 155 3.05 1.52 8.46
N THR A 156 2.65 0.46 9.18
CA THR A 156 2.88 -0.93 8.76
C THR A 156 2.18 -1.21 7.44
N LEU A 157 0.94 -0.74 7.27
CA LEU A 157 0.15 -0.91 6.06
C LEU A 157 0.64 -0.04 4.89
N ALA A 158 1.27 1.11 5.17
CA ALA A 158 1.83 2.00 4.15
C ALA A 158 3.24 1.58 3.67
N LYS A 159 4.02 0.87 4.50
CA LYS A 159 5.37 0.42 4.13
C LYS A 159 5.33 -0.45 2.88
N ARG A 160 6.19 -0.11 1.91
CA ARG A 160 6.45 -0.90 0.69
C ARG A 160 7.91 -1.32 0.77
N THR A 161 8.14 -2.58 1.11
CA THR A 161 9.47 -3.11 1.37
C THR A 161 10.00 -3.79 0.12
N PRO A 162 11.22 -3.45 -0.36
CA PRO A 162 11.87 -4.14 -1.48
C PRO A 162 11.99 -5.65 -1.22
N ASP A 163 12.17 -6.03 0.04
CA ASP A 163 12.32 -7.42 0.50
C ASP A 163 10.96 -8.16 0.63
N GLY A 164 9.87 -7.55 0.16
CA GLY A 164 8.57 -8.20 0.01
C GLY A 164 7.89 -8.55 1.35
N ILE A 165 7.22 -9.71 1.39
CA ILE A 165 6.37 -10.15 2.51
C ILE A 165 7.15 -10.35 3.81
N ASP A 166 8.44 -10.65 3.74
CA ASP A 166 9.28 -11.01 4.88
C ASP A 166 9.51 -9.83 5.84
N GLU A 167 9.85 -8.68 5.27
CA GLU A 167 10.03 -7.45 6.02
C GLU A 167 8.68 -6.90 6.50
N PHE A 168 7.62 -7.05 5.70
CA PHE A 168 6.25 -6.72 6.12
C PHE A 168 5.85 -7.53 7.36
N MET A 169 6.06 -8.85 7.34
CA MET A 169 5.73 -9.73 8.47
C MET A 169 6.49 -9.33 9.74
N THR A 170 7.77 -8.99 9.59
CA THR A 170 8.60 -8.51 10.71
C THR A 170 8.03 -7.22 11.31
N ASN A 171 7.69 -6.24 10.47
CA ASN A 171 7.08 -5.00 10.91
C ASN A 171 5.68 -5.22 11.53
N TYR A 172 4.88 -6.11 10.95
CA TYR A 172 3.54 -6.44 11.42
C TYR A 172 3.56 -7.09 12.80
N VAL A 173 4.41 -8.09 13.01
CA VAL A 173 4.57 -8.73 14.34
C VAL A 173 5.06 -7.71 15.37
N GLN A 174 6.06 -6.88 15.04
CA GLN A 174 6.55 -5.83 15.94
C GLN A 174 5.44 -4.85 16.35
N PHE A 175 4.60 -4.45 15.39
CA PHE A 175 3.42 -3.63 15.66
C PHE A 175 2.46 -4.34 16.64
N VAL A 176 2.09 -5.59 16.35
CA VAL A 176 1.16 -6.38 17.20
C VAL A 176 1.69 -6.51 18.63
N GLU A 177 2.96 -6.86 18.79
CA GLU A 177 3.58 -7.03 20.10
C GLU A 177 3.68 -5.72 20.88
N MET A 178 4.14 -4.64 20.24
CA MET A 178 4.25 -3.33 20.87
C MET A 178 2.90 -2.79 21.32
N HIS A 179 1.90 -2.88 20.44
CA HIS A 179 0.57 -2.37 20.75
C HIS A 179 -0.11 -3.21 21.83
N ARG A 180 -0.03 -4.55 21.74
CA ARG A 180 -0.60 -5.46 22.75
C ARG A 180 0.03 -5.25 24.12
N GLY A 181 1.34 -5.04 24.20
CA GLY A 181 2.05 -4.81 25.47
C GLY A 181 1.47 -3.64 26.25
N ILE A 182 1.39 -2.45 25.62
CA ILE A 182 0.88 -1.24 26.28
C ILE A 182 -0.62 -1.37 26.57
N HIS A 183 -1.40 -1.91 25.64
CA HIS A 183 -2.85 -2.08 25.80
C HIS A 183 -3.21 -3.03 26.94
N THR A 184 -2.50 -4.16 27.04
CA THR A 184 -2.70 -5.14 28.12
C THR A 184 -2.40 -4.52 29.47
N ILE A 185 -1.32 -3.73 29.57
CA ILE A 185 -0.97 -3.06 30.82
C ILE A 185 -2.06 -2.04 31.18
N ALA A 186 -2.51 -1.22 30.23
CA ALA A 186 -3.62 -0.28 30.45
C ALA A 186 -4.89 -0.97 30.99
N MET A 187 -5.23 -2.14 30.43
CA MET A 187 -6.41 -2.92 30.83
C MET A 187 -6.29 -3.58 32.21
N THR A 188 -5.11 -3.59 32.85
CA THR A 188 -4.99 -4.03 34.26
C THR A 188 -5.80 -3.12 35.21
N ALA A 189 -6.01 -1.86 34.84
CA ALA A 189 -6.84 -0.91 35.58
C ALA A 189 -8.31 -0.89 35.09
N LYS A 190 -8.83 -2.03 34.61
CA LYS A 190 -10.18 -2.16 34.06
C LYS A 190 -11.24 -1.56 34.99
N THR A 191 -11.19 -1.83 36.29
CA THR A 191 -12.16 -1.32 37.25
C THR A 191 -12.18 0.22 37.29
N GLN A 192 -11.01 0.85 37.30
CA GLN A 192 -10.88 2.31 37.27
C GLN A 192 -11.32 2.89 35.93
N LEU A 193 -10.98 2.21 34.82
CA LEU A 193 -11.39 2.61 33.47
C LEU A 193 -12.91 2.57 33.30
N MET A 194 -13.58 1.56 33.86
CA MET A 194 -15.05 1.46 33.87
C MET A 194 -15.73 2.51 34.75
N GLN A 195 -14.98 3.20 35.61
CA GLN A 195 -15.47 4.34 36.42
C GLN A 195 -15.13 5.69 35.79
N SER A 196 -14.48 5.71 34.63
CA SER A 196 -14.04 6.91 33.93
C SER A 196 -14.96 7.30 32.79
N GLU A 197 -14.67 8.43 32.16
CA GLU A 197 -15.34 8.92 30.95
C GLU A 197 -15.19 7.98 29.74
N LEU A 198 -14.29 6.97 29.79
CA LEU A 198 -14.10 5.97 28.73
C LEU A 198 -15.05 4.77 28.82
N GLU A 199 -15.84 4.64 29.90
CA GLU A 199 -16.75 3.51 30.11
C GLU A 199 -17.62 3.19 28.87
N PRO A 200 -18.30 4.15 28.21
CA PRO A 200 -19.19 3.83 27.10
C PRO A 200 -18.45 3.21 25.91
N ILE A 201 -17.22 3.67 25.66
CA ILE A 201 -16.37 3.20 24.55
C ILE A 201 -15.87 1.79 24.84
N ILE A 202 -15.41 1.55 26.08
CA ILE A 202 -14.91 0.24 26.51
C ILE A 202 -16.04 -0.79 26.48
N SER A 203 -17.22 -0.44 27.03
CA SER A 203 -18.41 -1.28 27.00
C SER A 203 -18.87 -1.59 25.58
N TRP A 204 -18.90 -0.58 24.71
CA TRP A 204 -19.27 -0.77 23.30
C TRP A 204 -18.29 -1.70 22.57
N SER A 205 -16.98 -1.50 22.71
CA SER A 205 -15.96 -2.35 22.08
C SER A 205 -15.99 -3.78 22.60
N ALA A 206 -16.20 -3.97 23.91
CA ALA A 206 -16.37 -5.30 24.52
C ALA A 206 -17.64 -6.00 24.00
N SER A 207 -18.75 -5.28 23.89
CA SER A 207 -20.00 -5.79 23.30
C SER A 207 -19.82 -6.18 21.84
N PHE A 208 -19.13 -5.33 21.05
CA PHE A 208 -18.86 -5.58 19.64
C PHE A 208 -18.04 -6.86 19.43
N THR A 209 -16.93 -7.02 20.15
CA THR A 209 -16.02 -8.18 20.04
C THR A 209 -16.63 -9.48 20.62
N SER A 210 -17.64 -9.35 21.49
CA SER A 210 -18.35 -10.49 22.07
C SER A 210 -19.46 -11.05 21.17
N ARG A 211 -19.84 -10.36 20.08
CA ARG A 211 -20.89 -10.80 19.15
C ARG A 211 -20.62 -12.21 18.61
N SER A 212 -21.70 -12.98 18.42
CA SER A 212 -21.62 -14.26 17.71
C SER A 212 -21.51 -14.02 16.21
N PRO A 213 -20.60 -14.74 15.51
CA PRO A 213 -20.54 -14.73 14.06
C PRO A 213 -21.88 -15.13 13.43
N ARG A 214 -22.24 -14.50 12.31
CA ARG A 214 -23.48 -14.72 11.56
C ARG A 214 -23.22 -15.22 10.14
N GLY A 215 -22.24 -14.63 9.45
CA GLY A 215 -21.85 -15.00 8.09
C GLY A 215 -20.91 -16.20 8.04
N ASN A 216 -20.44 -16.51 6.83
CA ASN A 216 -19.59 -17.67 6.53
C ASN A 216 -18.35 -17.32 5.70
N ASP A 217 -18.01 -16.04 5.54
CA ASP A 217 -16.86 -15.57 4.76
C ASP A 217 -15.55 -16.25 5.17
N CYS A 218 -15.36 -16.49 6.47
CA CYS A 218 -14.18 -17.13 7.04
C CYS A 218 -14.29 -18.66 7.18
N GLN A 219 -15.38 -19.28 6.71
CA GLN A 219 -15.62 -20.72 6.88
C GLN A 219 -14.47 -21.57 6.32
N ARG A 220 -13.95 -21.20 5.14
CA ARG A 220 -12.87 -21.95 4.50
C ARG A 220 -11.57 -21.89 5.31
N ALA A 221 -11.25 -20.75 5.92
CA ALA A 221 -10.08 -20.64 6.81
C ALA A 221 -10.26 -21.50 8.07
N SER A 222 -11.48 -21.55 8.62
CA SER A 222 -11.80 -22.39 9.77
C SER A 222 -11.61 -23.87 9.46
N GLU A 223 -12.14 -24.35 8.34
CA GLU A 223 -11.99 -25.74 7.90
C GLU A 223 -10.52 -26.12 7.69
N LEU A 224 -9.71 -25.23 7.09
CA LEU A 224 -8.28 -25.45 6.87
C LEU A 224 -7.52 -25.61 8.19
N VAL A 225 -7.83 -24.79 9.20
CA VAL A 225 -7.22 -24.88 10.53
C VAL A 225 -7.62 -26.18 11.24
N ASP A 226 -8.88 -26.59 11.15
CA ASP A 226 -9.36 -27.81 11.79
C ASP A 226 -8.73 -29.06 11.19
N GLN A 227 -8.55 -29.09 9.86
CA GLN A 227 -7.95 -30.20 9.12
C GLN A 227 -6.42 -30.22 9.20
N ALA A 228 -5.77 -29.16 9.69
CA ALA A 228 -4.32 -29.09 9.77
C ALA A 228 -3.77 -30.09 10.81
N GLU A 229 -3.11 -31.16 10.35
CA GLU A 229 -2.42 -32.12 11.24
C GLU A 229 -1.14 -31.54 11.85
N SER A 230 -0.59 -30.49 11.23
CA SER A 230 0.61 -29.75 11.61
C SER A 230 0.46 -28.91 12.88
N LEU A 231 -0.78 -28.60 13.30
CA LEU A 231 -1.09 -27.70 14.40
C LEU A 231 -1.53 -28.47 15.65
N GLY A 232 -0.96 -28.08 16.80
CA GLY A 232 -1.42 -28.55 18.10
C GLY A 232 -2.81 -28.03 18.45
N LEU A 233 -3.46 -28.64 19.46
CA LEU A 233 -4.80 -28.26 19.87
C LEU A 233 -4.91 -26.79 20.31
N GLU A 234 -3.91 -26.28 21.04
CA GLU A 234 -3.89 -24.89 21.49
C GLU A 234 -3.68 -23.90 20.33
N ASP A 235 -2.81 -24.23 19.37
CA ASP A 235 -2.62 -23.44 18.15
C ASP A 235 -3.91 -23.36 17.32
N LYS A 236 -4.64 -24.49 17.19
CA LYS A 236 -5.95 -24.51 16.53
C LYS A 236 -6.96 -23.61 17.24
N LYS A 237 -7.05 -23.67 18.57
CA LYS A 237 -7.94 -22.79 19.35
C LYS A 237 -7.59 -21.32 19.16
N ALA A 238 -6.31 -20.98 19.16
CA ALA A 238 -5.83 -19.62 18.92
C ALA A 238 -6.22 -19.11 17.52
N CYS A 239 -6.02 -19.94 16.49
CA CYS A 239 -6.45 -19.65 15.12
C CYS A 239 -7.98 -19.49 15.01
N GLN A 240 -8.76 -20.40 15.60
CA GLN A 240 -10.23 -20.33 15.57
C GLN A 240 -10.76 -19.08 16.26
N LEU A 241 -10.12 -18.64 17.36
CA LEU A 241 -10.48 -17.42 18.05
C LEU A 241 -10.30 -16.17 17.16
N VAL A 242 -9.16 -16.05 16.46
CA VAL A 242 -8.94 -14.90 15.58
C VAL A 242 -9.80 -14.95 14.31
N ILE A 243 -10.11 -16.15 13.81
CA ILE A 243 -11.08 -16.36 12.72
C ILE A 243 -12.48 -15.89 13.13
N ARG A 244 -12.92 -16.23 14.35
CA ARG A 244 -14.18 -15.74 14.91
C ARG A 244 -14.25 -14.20 14.89
N PHE A 245 -13.18 -13.53 15.31
CA PHE A 245 -13.13 -12.07 15.26
C PHE A 245 -13.13 -11.51 13.83
N LEU A 246 -12.46 -12.16 12.87
CA LEU A 246 -12.56 -11.76 11.45
C LEU A 246 -13.99 -11.85 10.95
N GLN A 247 -14.70 -12.94 11.24
CA GLN A 247 -16.09 -13.08 10.82
C GLN A 247 -16.99 -12.00 11.41
N VAL A 248 -16.82 -11.64 12.69
CA VAL A 248 -17.53 -10.49 13.29
C VAL A 248 -17.22 -9.18 12.55
N GLY A 249 -15.98 -9.01 12.07
CA GLY A 249 -15.59 -7.90 11.22
C GLY A 249 -16.31 -7.89 9.87
N PHE A 250 -16.33 -9.02 9.16
CA PHE A 250 -17.05 -9.18 7.89
C PHE A 250 -18.55 -8.92 8.04
N ASP A 251 -19.16 -9.50 9.07
CA ASP A 251 -20.58 -9.29 9.38
C ASP A 251 -20.91 -7.80 9.59
N ALA A 252 -20.00 -7.03 10.20
CA ALA A 252 -20.20 -5.61 10.45
C ALA A 252 -20.04 -4.77 9.17
N VAL A 253 -19.02 -5.05 8.33
CA VAL A 253 -18.82 -4.28 7.08
C VAL A 253 -19.90 -4.57 6.04
N PHE A 254 -20.49 -5.77 6.03
CA PHE A 254 -21.58 -6.13 5.13
C PHE A 254 -22.98 -5.73 5.65
N SER A 255 -23.12 -5.39 6.94
CA SER A 255 -24.40 -4.97 7.49
C SER A 255 -24.78 -3.55 7.08
N GLY A 256 -25.90 -3.41 6.36
CA GLY A 256 -26.50 -2.11 6.04
C GLY A 256 -27.09 -1.37 7.26
N GLU A 257 -27.29 -2.08 8.37
CA GLU A 257 -27.96 -1.59 9.59
C GLU A 257 -26.99 -1.39 10.77
N GLU A 258 -25.66 -1.46 10.53
CA GLU A 258 -24.68 -1.40 11.63
C GLU A 258 -24.76 -0.08 12.41
N GLN A 259 -25.11 -0.19 13.69
CA GLN A 259 -25.21 0.92 14.62
C GLN A 259 -23.83 1.18 15.25
N GLY A 260 -22.99 1.98 14.59
CA GLY A 260 -21.69 2.41 15.13
C GLY A 260 -20.57 2.43 14.08
N ASN A 261 -19.34 2.14 14.51
CA ASN A 261 -18.21 2.04 13.60
C ASN A 261 -18.12 0.63 13.00
N ARG A 262 -18.66 0.44 11.79
CA ARG A 262 -18.57 -0.83 11.05
C ARG A 262 -17.13 -1.27 10.75
N TYR A 263 -16.17 -0.33 10.76
CA TYR A 263 -14.76 -0.57 10.50
C TYR A 263 -13.94 -0.85 11.77
N HIS A 264 -14.58 -0.98 12.93
CA HIS A 264 -13.88 -1.18 14.21
C HIS A 264 -12.94 -2.39 14.18
N MET A 265 -13.32 -3.48 13.52
CA MET A 265 -12.48 -4.67 13.45
C MET A 265 -11.20 -4.46 12.62
N LEU A 266 -11.14 -3.44 11.75
CA LEU A 266 -9.96 -3.15 10.94
C LEU A 266 -8.76 -2.78 11.81
N CYS A 267 -8.96 -2.03 12.89
CA CYS A 267 -7.90 -1.63 13.82
C CYS A 267 -7.84 -2.50 15.09
N THR A 268 -8.96 -3.10 15.50
CA THR A 268 -9.01 -3.89 16.73
C THR A 268 -8.48 -5.30 16.55
N TRP A 269 -8.72 -5.94 15.38
CA TRP A 269 -8.36 -7.34 15.16
C TRP A 269 -6.89 -7.69 15.45
N PRO A 270 -5.89 -6.89 15.03
CA PRO A 270 -4.48 -7.19 15.33
C PRO A 270 -4.16 -7.30 16.82
N MET A 271 -4.98 -6.68 17.69
CA MET A 271 -4.80 -6.75 19.15
C MET A 271 -5.45 -7.97 19.80
N LEU A 272 -6.48 -8.53 19.17
CA LEU A 272 -7.28 -9.61 19.75
C LEU A 272 -6.61 -10.98 19.60
N GLY A 273 -5.55 -11.06 18.80
CA GLY A 273 -4.76 -12.27 18.62
C GLY A 273 -4.03 -12.69 19.89
N PRO A 274 -4.23 -13.93 20.38
CA PRO A 274 -3.49 -14.43 21.53
C PRO A 274 -2.01 -14.65 21.16
N PRO A 275 -1.07 -14.68 22.13
CA PRO A 275 0.36 -14.84 21.87
C PRO A 275 0.73 -16.06 21.01
N GLU A 276 -0.02 -17.15 21.16
CA GLU A 276 0.13 -18.39 20.40
C GLU A 276 -0.07 -18.13 18.90
N PHE A 277 -1.11 -17.37 18.52
CA PHE A 277 -1.32 -16.99 17.13
C PHE A 277 -0.18 -16.11 16.59
N THR A 278 0.32 -15.16 17.40
CA THR A 278 1.48 -14.34 17.02
C THR A 278 2.72 -15.19 16.77
N ALA A 279 2.95 -16.22 17.60
CA ALA A 279 4.06 -17.16 17.41
C ALA A 279 3.94 -17.94 16.09
N LEU A 280 2.73 -18.31 15.67
CA LEU A 280 2.49 -18.95 14.37
C LEU A 280 2.81 -18.01 13.19
N LEU A 281 2.50 -16.71 13.31
CA LEU A 281 2.87 -15.70 12.32
C LEU A 281 4.40 -15.52 12.23
N VAL A 282 5.09 -15.48 13.39
CA VAL A 282 6.56 -15.43 13.45
C VAL A 282 7.18 -16.67 12.80
N ALA A 283 6.62 -17.85 13.08
CA ALA A 283 7.03 -19.12 12.48
C ALA A 283 6.55 -19.31 11.04
N ARG A 284 5.79 -18.35 10.49
CA ARG A 284 5.24 -18.35 9.12
C ARG A 284 4.47 -19.62 8.77
N LYS A 285 3.68 -20.11 9.73
CA LYS A 285 2.81 -21.27 9.50
C LYS A 285 1.77 -20.93 8.43
N PRO A 286 1.55 -21.82 7.45
CA PRO A 286 0.67 -21.52 6.31
C PRO A 286 -0.75 -21.18 6.75
N GLU A 287 -1.26 -21.82 7.81
CA GLU A 287 -2.59 -21.55 8.37
C GLU A 287 -2.70 -20.12 8.91
N ALA A 288 -1.66 -19.64 9.61
CA ALA A 288 -1.63 -18.28 10.12
C ALA A 288 -1.51 -17.23 9.00
N LEU A 289 -0.75 -17.53 7.94
CA LEU A 289 -0.65 -16.69 6.74
C LEU A 289 -1.97 -16.61 5.98
N VAL A 290 -2.73 -17.71 5.88
CA VAL A 290 -4.08 -17.71 5.30
C VAL A 290 -5.00 -16.79 6.12
N ILE A 291 -4.99 -16.91 7.45
CA ILE A 291 -5.78 -16.02 8.31
C ILE A 291 -5.40 -14.54 8.11
N LEU A 292 -4.10 -14.24 7.97
CA LEU A 292 -3.63 -12.89 7.67
C LEU A 292 -4.10 -12.39 6.29
N ALA A 293 -4.21 -13.28 5.29
CA ALA A 293 -4.77 -12.94 3.99
C ALA A 293 -6.28 -12.59 4.10
N TYR A 294 -7.03 -13.28 4.95
CA TYR A 294 -8.41 -12.90 5.27
C TYR A 294 -8.51 -11.54 5.98
N TYR A 295 -7.57 -11.23 6.88
CA TYR A 295 -7.47 -9.89 7.45
C TYR A 295 -7.18 -8.84 6.38
N ALA A 296 -6.28 -9.12 5.42
CA ALA A 296 -6.04 -8.23 4.28
C ALA A 296 -7.30 -8.04 3.42
N ALA A 297 -8.09 -9.09 3.20
CA ALA A 297 -9.38 -8.99 2.52
C ALA A 297 -10.37 -8.11 3.31
N LEU A 298 -10.43 -8.25 4.64
CA LEU A 298 -11.24 -7.38 5.50
C LEU A 298 -10.81 -5.90 5.38
N LEU A 299 -9.49 -5.63 5.35
CA LEU A 299 -8.94 -4.29 5.15
C LEU A 299 -9.37 -3.65 3.82
N GLN A 300 -9.60 -4.43 2.75
CA GLN A 300 -10.04 -3.89 1.46
C GLN A 300 -11.39 -3.18 1.54
N HIS A 301 -12.27 -3.56 2.48
CA HIS A 301 -13.53 -2.86 2.70
C HIS A 301 -13.32 -1.45 3.30
N GLY A 302 -12.19 -1.22 3.97
CA GLY A 302 -11.77 0.08 4.51
C GLY A 302 -10.86 0.88 3.59
N LYS A 303 -10.64 0.49 2.33
CA LYS A 303 -9.66 1.14 1.44
C LYS A 303 -9.87 2.63 1.18
N HIS A 304 -11.08 3.14 1.43
CA HIS A 304 -11.40 4.57 1.31
C HIS A 304 -10.97 5.37 2.56
N LEU A 305 -10.61 4.70 3.65
CA LEU A 305 -10.12 5.31 4.89
C LEU A 305 -8.62 5.58 4.73
N TRP A 306 -8.17 6.79 5.05
CA TRP A 306 -6.78 7.21 4.80
C TRP A 306 -5.73 6.33 5.52
N GLN A 307 -6.06 5.75 6.67
CA GLN A 307 -5.18 4.85 7.41
C GLN A 307 -4.90 3.55 6.64
N ILE A 308 -5.83 3.15 5.77
CA ILE A 308 -5.77 1.92 4.98
C ILE A 308 -5.44 2.21 3.52
N GLY A 309 -5.88 3.35 2.98
CA GLY A 309 -5.97 3.63 1.54
C GLY A 309 -4.65 3.49 0.76
N ASP A 310 -3.51 3.62 1.43
CA ASP A 310 -2.21 3.33 0.82
C ASP A 310 -2.09 1.87 0.35
N VAL A 311 -2.74 0.91 1.04
CA VAL A 311 -2.81 -0.52 0.68
C VAL A 311 -3.46 -0.73 -0.70
N SER A 312 -4.31 0.19 -1.13
CA SER A 312 -5.11 0.07 -2.36
C SER A 312 -4.55 0.80 -3.58
N ASN A 313 -3.43 1.52 -3.45
CA ASN A 313 -2.71 2.09 -4.60
C ASN A 313 -1.96 1.03 -5.42
N ASN A 314 -2.08 -0.25 -5.07
CA ASN A 314 -1.86 -1.36 -5.98
C ASN A 314 -2.91 -1.29 -7.10
N LYS A 315 -2.69 -0.43 -8.10
CA LYS A 315 -3.21 -0.69 -9.43
C LYS A 315 -2.63 -2.04 -9.83
N ILE A 316 -3.44 -3.08 -9.75
CA ILE A 316 -3.17 -4.34 -10.42
C ILE A 316 -3.01 -3.95 -11.89
N VAL A 317 -1.80 -4.05 -12.43
CA VAL A 317 -1.53 -3.82 -13.85
C VAL A 317 -1.71 -5.18 -14.53
N PRO A 318 -2.83 -5.41 -15.22
CA PRO A 318 -3.11 -6.70 -15.81
C PRO A 318 -2.13 -6.99 -16.95
N LEU A 319 -1.79 -8.27 -17.13
CA LEU A 319 -1.16 -8.73 -18.36
C LEU A 319 -2.21 -8.81 -19.47
N THR A 320 -1.86 -8.37 -20.68
CA THR A 320 -2.65 -8.65 -21.88
C THR A 320 -2.12 -9.92 -22.54
N ILE A 321 -2.96 -10.95 -22.65
CA ILE A 321 -2.63 -12.22 -23.29
C ILE A 321 -3.59 -12.43 -24.47
N ILE A 322 -3.04 -12.55 -25.68
CA ILE A 322 -3.80 -12.87 -26.90
C ILE A 322 -3.43 -14.27 -27.33
N LYS A 323 -4.34 -15.22 -27.17
CA LYS A 323 -4.12 -16.61 -27.60
C LYS A 323 -4.29 -16.74 -29.11
N GLY A 324 -3.49 -17.58 -29.76
CA GLY A 324 -3.66 -17.82 -31.20
C GLY A 324 -3.48 -16.55 -32.06
N ALA A 325 -2.57 -15.65 -31.67
CA ALA A 325 -2.10 -14.56 -32.53
C ALA A 325 -1.13 -15.06 -33.64
N GLY A 326 -1.21 -16.35 -33.98
CA GLY A 326 -0.39 -16.99 -35.00
C GLY A 326 -0.88 -16.67 -36.42
N HIS A 327 0.04 -16.78 -37.37
CA HIS A 327 -0.21 -16.46 -38.78
C HIS A 327 -1.27 -17.36 -39.42
N GLU A 328 -1.49 -18.56 -38.89
CA GLU A 328 -2.49 -19.55 -39.29
C GLU A 328 -3.94 -19.02 -39.23
N HIS A 329 -4.20 -18.01 -38.39
CA HIS A 329 -5.52 -17.42 -38.23
C HIS A 329 -5.72 -16.12 -39.02
N ILE A 330 -4.74 -15.71 -39.81
CA ILE A 330 -4.75 -14.48 -40.59
C ILE A 330 -4.53 -14.86 -42.07
N PRO A 331 -5.50 -15.49 -42.75
CA PRO A 331 -5.38 -15.83 -44.16
C PRO A 331 -5.26 -14.56 -45.00
N ILE A 332 -4.42 -14.59 -46.05
CA ILE A 332 -4.36 -13.53 -47.05
C ILE A 332 -5.68 -13.53 -47.82
N PRO A 333 -6.35 -12.39 -48.02
CA PRO A 333 -7.61 -12.33 -48.77
C PRO A 333 -7.45 -12.86 -50.19
N GLU A 334 -8.54 -13.41 -50.75
CA GLU A 334 -8.54 -13.92 -52.11
C GLU A 334 -8.21 -12.80 -53.11
N GLY A 335 -7.23 -13.03 -53.99
CA GLY A 335 -6.73 -12.04 -54.94
C GLY A 335 -5.60 -11.14 -54.42
N ASP A 336 -5.26 -11.21 -53.13
CA ASP A 336 -4.10 -10.52 -52.56
C ASP A 336 -2.87 -11.43 -52.41
N CYS A 337 -1.70 -10.80 -52.23
CA CYS A 337 -0.43 -11.50 -52.00
C CYS A 337 0.25 -11.09 -50.69
N ALA A 338 -0.36 -10.20 -49.90
CA ALA A 338 0.14 -9.80 -48.60
C ALA A 338 -0.99 -9.34 -47.68
N ILE A 339 -0.78 -9.42 -46.37
CA ILE A 339 -1.71 -8.89 -45.36
C ILE A 339 -0.94 -8.38 -44.13
N ILE A 340 -1.48 -7.34 -43.50
CA ILE A 340 -1.11 -6.91 -42.14
C ILE A 340 -2.26 -7.22 -41.18
N ALA A 341 -1.91 -7.68 -39.98
CA ALA A 341 -2.89 -7.93 -38.93
C ALA A 341 -2.41 -7.36 -37.60
N ASP A 342 -3.01 -6.24 -37.22
CA ASP A 342 -2.85 -5.64 -35.90
C ASP A 342 -3.55 -6.53 -34.86
N PHE A 343 -2.83 -6.89 -33.80
CA PHE A 343 -3.41 -7.66 -32.69
C PHE A 343 -3.40 -6.91 -31.36
N HIS A 344 -2.47 -5.97 -31.15
CA HIS A 344 -2.46 -5.17 -29.93
C HIS A 344 -1.99 -3.74 -30.20
N SER A 345 -2.76 -2.76 -29.73
CA SER A 345 -2.43 -1.34 -29.76
C SER A 345 -2.53 -0.76 -28.35
N ILE A 346 -1.53 -0.01 -27.92
CA ILE A 346 -1.51 0.64 -26.62
C ILE A 346 -1.03 2.09 -26.75
N LYS A 347 -1.70 3.01 -26.06
CA LYS A 347 -1.23 4.39 -25.92
C LYS A 347 -0.12 4.43 -24.87
N SER A 348 1.02 5.04 -25.19
CA SER A 348 2.09 5.24 -24.21
C SER A 348 1.58 6.06 -23.02
N GLN A 349 1.95 5.63 -21.80
CA GLN A 349 1.67 6.36 -20.56
C GLN A 349 2.82 7.30 -20.15
N SER A 350 3.90 7.36 -20.94
CA SER A 350 5.04 8.26 -20.66
C SER A 350 4.63 9.73 -20.82
N SER A 351 5.03 10.59 -19.90
CA SER A 351 4.78 12.04 -19.93
C SER A 351 5.39 12.78 -21.12
N HIS A 352 6.33 12.15 -21.83
CA HIS A 352 7.16 12.79 -22.86
C HIS A 352 6.70 12.57 -24.30
N SER A 353 5.69 11.73 -24.56
CA SER A 353 5.20 11.50 -25.92
C SER A 353 3.79 10.90 -25.95
N THR A 354 3.00 11.22 -26.99
CA THR A 354 1.68 10.63 -27.27
C THR A 354 1.66 9.53 -28.37
N PRO A 355 2.68 8.67 -28.55
CA PRO A 355 2.62 7.63 -29.57
C PRO A 355 1.76 6.47 -29.08
N TYR A 356 1.09 5.85 -30.03
CA TYR A 356 0.49 4.54 -29.87
C TYR A 356 1.50 3.51 -30.37
N LEU A 357 1.80 2.50 -29.57
CA LEU A 357 2.55 1.33 -30.01
C LEU A 357 1.54 0.30 -30.49
N THR A 358 1.61 -0.06 -31.76
CA THR A 358 0.82 -1.12 -32.36
C THR A 358 1.73 -2.27 -32.76
N THR A 359 1.30 -3.50 -32.51
CA THR A 359 2.02 -4.73 -32.87
C THR A 359 1.14 -5.64 -33.69
N GLY A 360 1.75 -6.37 -34.61
CA GLY A 360 1.03 -7.18 -35.57
C GLY A 360 1.90 -8.19 -36.32
N LEU A 361 1.26 -8.93 -37.22
CA LEU A 361 1.93 -9.82 -38.16
C LEU A 361 1.77 -9.30 -39.59
N TYR A 362 2.87 -9.33 -40.34
CA TYR A 362 2.89 -9.17 -41.78
C TYR A 362 3.08 -10.53 -42.42
N ARG A 363 2.25 -10.89 -43.40
CA ARG A 363 2.43 -12.08 -44.23
C ARG A 363 2.50 -11.70 -45.69
N VAL A 364 3.32 -12.41 -46.45
CA VAL A 364 3.47 -12.23 -47.90
C VAL A 364 3.67 -13.58 -48.60
N VAL A 365 3.12 -13.73 -49.79
CA VAL A 365 3.25 -14.88 -50.70
C VAL A 365 3.60 -14.38 -52.11
N PRO A 366 3.97 -15.24 -53.08
CA PRO A 366 4.42 -14.78 -54.38
C PRO A 366 3.27 -14.06 -55.09
N GLY A 367 3.56 -12.91 -55.68
CA GLY A 367 2.56 -12.07 -56.34
C GLY A 367 3.13 -10.69 -56.69
N PRO A 368 2.26 -9.72 -57.02
CA PRO A 368 2.68 -8.36 -57.33
C PRO A 368 3.47 -7.71 -56.19
N THR A 369 4.47 -6.89 -56.54
CA THR A 369 5.24 -6.10 -55.58
C THR A 369 4.32 -5.18 -54.77
N ARG A 370 4.54 -5.12 -53.46
CA ARG A 370 3.80 -4.23 -52.54
C ARG A 370 4.67 -3.05 -52.14
N TYR A 371 4.06 -1.89 -51.98
CA TYR A 371 4.76 -0.64 -51.66
C TYR A 371 4.40 -0.19 -50.24
N GLY A 372 5.39 0.25 -49.48
CA GLY A 372 5.24 0.83 -48.16
C GLY A 372 5.89 2.21 -48.09
N GLU A 373 5.11 3.20 -47.65
CA GLU A 373 5.58 4.55 -47.32
C GLU A 373 5.35 4.78 -45.83
N TYR A 374 6.39 5.24 -45.14
CA TYR A 374 6.44 5.26 -43.68
C TYR A 374 6.40 6.69 -43.16
N ASP A 375 5.26 7.16 -42.66
CA ASP A 375 5.12 8.40 -41.90
C ASP A 375 5.24 8.18 -40.37
N TYR A 376 5.65 6.97 -39.97
CA TYR A 376 5.87 6.50 -38.61
C TYR A 376 7.13 5.61 -38.55
N GLU A 377 7.65 5.39 -37.34
CA GLU A 377 8.68 4.37 -37.12
C GLU A 377 8.06 2.97 -37.09
N GLU A 378 8.68 2.04 -37.82
CA GLU A 378 8.30 0.63 -37.79
C GLU A 378 9.53 -0.26 -37.72
N THR A 379 9.39 -1.37 -37.03
CA THR A 379 10.34 -2.48 -37.10
C THR A 379 9.65 -3.77 -37.52
N LYS A 380 10.37 -4.62 -38.26
CA LYS A 380 9.96 -5.97 -38.62
C LYS A 380 11.01 -7.00 -38.20
N TYR A 381 10.56 -8.11 -37.63
CA TYR A 381 11.38 -9.28 -37.31
C TYR A 381 10.82 -10.50 -38.05
N VAL A 382 11.62 -11.11 -38.93
CA VAL A 382 11.15 -12.21 -39.77
C VAL A 382 11.07 -13.49 -38.93
N LEU A 383 9.87 -14.05 -38.83
CA LEU A 383 9.58 -15.26 -38.06
C LEU A 383 9.73 -16.53 -38.90
N LYS A 384 9.35 -16.47 -40.18
CA LYS A 384 9.33 -17.63 -41.07
C LYS A 384 9.49 -17.20 -42.52
N GLY A 385 10.15 -18.06 -43.30
CA GLY A 385 10.25 -17.91 -44.74
C GLY A 385 11.24 -16.81 -45.14
N GLN A 386 10.93 -16.11 -46.23
CA GLN A 386 11.81 -15.13 -46.85
C GLN A 386 11.02 -13.92 -47.35
N ILE A 387 11.52 -12.72 -47.09
CA ILE A 387 10.95 -11.45 -47.53
C ILE A 387 12.04 -10.62 -48.20
N ASP A 388 11.79 -10.19 -49.42
CA ASP A 388 12.66 -9.26 -50.15
C ASP A 388 12.17 -7.85 -49.94
N ILE A 389 13.07 -6.99 -49.47
CA ILE A 389 12.80 -5.58 -49.20
C ILE A 389 13.74 -4.75 -50.06
N THR A 390 13.20 -4.07 -51.06
CA THR A 390 13.94 -3.10 -51.85
C THR A 390 13.76 -1.72 -51.24
N ASP A 391 14.86 -1.12 -50.76
CA ASP A 391 14.88 0.26 -50.31
C ASP A 391 14.91 1.18 -51.55
N GLU A 392 13.89 2.01 -51.71
CA GLU A 392 13.78 2.91 -52.86
C GLU A 392 14.84 4.02 -52.86
N ALA A 393 15.34 4.40 -51.68
CA ALA A 393 16.35 5.45 -51.59
C ALA A 393 17.71 4.99 -52.14
N THR A 394 18.06 3.72 -51.91
CA THR A 394 19.33 3.13 -52.35
C THR A 394 19.21 2.27 -53.60
N GLY A 395 17.99 1.85 -53.97
CA GLY A 395 17.72 0.86 -55.01
C GLY A 395 18.18 -0.56 -54.65
N LYS A 396 18.61 -0.79 -53.41
CA LYS A 396 19.17 -2.08 -52.97
C LYS A 396 18.08 -3.00 -52.46
N THR A 397 18.07 -4.24 -52.96
CA THR A 397 17.22 -5.32 -52.43
C THR A 397 17.94 -6.07 -51.32
N HIS A 398 17.27 -6.20 -50.18
CA HIS A 398 17.70 -6.95 -49.01
C HIS A 398 16.88 -8.24 -48.91
N HIS A 399 17.58 -9.37 -48.88
CA HIS A 399 16.99 -10.70 -48.77
C HIS A 399 16.92 -11.10 -47.30
N LEU A 400 15.77 -10.92 -46.65
CA LEU A 400 15.59 -11.24 -45.23
C LEU A 400 15.00 -12.63 -45.05
N VAL A 401 15.55 -13.39 -44.11
CA VAL A 401 15.11 -14.74 -43.72
C VAL A 401 14.78 -14.80 -42.22
N ALA A 402 14.23 -15.92 -41.76
CA ALA A 402 13.88 -16.11 -40.35
C ALA A 402 15.06 -15.77 -39.40
N GLY A 403 14.81 -14.89 -38.44
CA GLY A 403 15.81 -14.37 -37.51
C GLY A 403 16.32 -12.96 -37.86
N ASP A 404 16.10 -12.49 -39.08
CA ASP A 404 16.53 -11.16 -39.51
C ASP A 404 15.58 -10.05 -39.05
N TRP A 405 16.16 -8.86 -38.88
CA TRP A 405 15.50 -7.68 -38.35
C TRP A 405 15.68 -6.47 -39.27
N ALA A 406 14.62 -5.70 -39.46
CA ALA A 406 14.63 -4.48 -40.25
C ALA A 406 13.94 -3.32 -39.50
N PHE A 407 14.40 -2.10 -39.78
CA PHE A 407 13.85 -0.88 -39.24
C PHE A 407 13.56 0.12 -40.36
N PHE A 408 12.41 0.79 -40.26
CA PHE A 408 11.93 1.78 -41.21
C PHE A 408 11.79 3.11 -40.47
N HIS A 409 12.60 4.08 -40.87
CA HIS A 409 12.54 5.44 -40.35
C HIS A 409 11.37 6.21 -40.98
N VAL A 410 10.88 7.26 -40.32
CA VAL A 410 9.96 8.23 -40.93
C VAL A 410 10.58 8.77 -42.23
N GLY A 411 9.81 8.70 -43.31
CA GLY A 411 10.22 9.05 -44.67
C GLY A 411 10.74 7.88 -45.52
N SER A 412 10.90 6.68 -44.96
CA SER A 412 11.35 5.51 -45.72
C SER A 412 10.32 5.09 -46.77
N LYS A 413 10.80 4.60 -47.92
CA LYS A 413 9.99 3.98 -48.97
C LYS A 413 10.58 2.63 -49.32
N ALA A 414 9.76 1.59 -49.25
CA ALA A 414 10.22 0.22 -49.45
C ALA A 414 9.24 -0.57 -50.31
N GLN A 415 9.81 -1.48 -51.11
CA GLN A 415 9.06 -2.44 -51.90
C GLN A 415 9.23 -3.84 -51.32
N PHE A 416 8.13 -4.56 -51.17
CA PHE A 416 8.07 -5.88 -50.56
C PHE A 416 7.69 -6.92 -51.60
N SER A 417 8.45 -8.01 -51.64
CA SER A 417 8.15 -9.19 -52.46
C SER A 417 8.67 -10.45 -51.79
N THR A 418 8.34 -11.61 -52.34
CA THR A 418 8.91 -12.90 -51.92
C THR A 418 8.87 -13.87 -53.09
N LYS A 419 9.81 -14.82 -53.13
CA LYS A 419 9.77 -15.95 -54.07
C LYS A 419 9.02 -17.16 -53.50
N SER A 420 8.73 -17.15 -52.20
CA SER A 420 8.12 -18.26 -51.49
C SER A 420 7.03 -17.73 -50.55
N GLU A 421 7.17 -17.88 -49.24
CA GLU A 421 6.30 -17.24 -48.26
C GLU A 421 7.17 -16.47 -47.27
N GLY A 422 6.59 -15.46 -46.63
CA GLY A 422 7.24 -14.71 -45.57
C GLY A 422 6.25 -14.34 -44.48
N VAL A 423 6.67 -14.47 -43.22
CA VAL A 423 5.93 -14.02 -42.05
C VAL A 423 6.87 -13.21 -41.17
N ALA A 424 6.47 -12.00 -40.80
CA ALA A 424 7.22 -11.13 -39.90
C ALA A 424 6.32 -10.58 -38.79
N PHE A 425 6.84 -10.51 -37.58
CA PHE A 425 6.29 -9.68 -36.52
C PHE A 425 6.67 -8.23 -36.78
N TYR A 426 5.76 -7.29 -36.54
CA TYR A 426 6.08 -5.86 -36.58
C TYR A 426 5.62 -5.13 -35.33
N ALA A 427 6.33 -4.05 -35.03
CA ALA A 427 5.96 -3.05 -34.04
C ALA A 427 6.08 -1.66 -34.66
N VAL A 428 5.06 -0.82 -34.46
CA VAL A 428 4.89 0.45 -35.19
C VAL A 428 4.30 1.55 -34.30
N THR A 429 4.74 2.79 -34.50
CA THR A 429 4.27 3.98 -33.78
C THR A 429 3.17 4.73 -34.55
N ARG A 430 1.93 4.20 -34.57
CA ARG A 430 0.80 4.81 -35.32
C ARG A 430 -0.53 4.78 -34.56
N PRO A 431 -1.49 5.68 -34.85
CA PRO A 431 -2.80 5.73 -34.18
C PRO A 431 -3.55 4.40 -34.15
N MET A 432 -4.42 4.25 -33.15
CA MET A 432 -5.16 3.01 -32.89
C MET A 432 -6.00 2.55 -34.10
N ASN A 433 -5.92 1.25 -34.40
CA ASN A 433 -6.75 0.57 -35.37
C ASN A 433 -7.69 -0.41 -34.65
N SER A 434 -8.85 -0.74 -35.23
CA SER A 434 -9.89 -1.58 -34.64
C SER A 434 -9.56 -3.08 -34.51
N GLY A 435 -8.26 -3.45 -34.55
CA GLY A 435 -7.78 -4.83 -34.56
C GLY A 435 -8.16 -5.60 -35.84
N HIS A 436 -7.53 -6.75 -36.06
CA HIS A 436 -7.85 -7.60 -37.21
C HIS A 436 -9.13 -8.44 -36.95
N PRO A 437 -10.12 -8.51 -37.86
CA PRO A 437 -11.42 -9.17 -37.63
C PRO A 437 -11.30 -10.65 -37.26
N ASN A 438 -10.28 -11.35 -37.78
CA ASN A 438 -10.04 -12.76 -37.46
C ASN A 438 -9.39 -13.00 -36.08
N LEU A 439 -9.13 -11.96 -35.29
CA LEU A 439 -8.55 -12.04 -33.94
C LEU A 439 -9.53 -11.65 -32.82
N VAL A 440 -10.78 -11.30 -33.17
CA VAL A 440 -11.82 -10.91 -32.21
C VAL A 440 -12.15 -12.08 -31.25
N GLY A 441 -12.19 -11.78 -29.95
CA GLY A 441 -12.53 -12.77 -28.89
C GLY A 441 -11.39 -13.69 -28.47
N ARG A 442 -10.16 -13.47 -28.94
CA ARG A 442 -8.97 -14.25 -28.55
C ARG A 442 -8.15 -13.66 -27.40
N GLU A 443 -8.45 -12.42 -27.03
CA GLU A 443 -7.90 -11.79 -25.83
C GLU A 443 -8.48 -12.45 -24.58
N GLU A 444 -7.62 -12.83 -23.63
CA GLU A 444 -8.09 -13.39 -22.37
C GLU A 444 -8.88 -12.34 -21.56
N SER A 445 -10.09 -12.70 -21.15
CA SER A 445 -10.91 -11.83 -20.32
C SER A 445 -10.24 -11.53 -18.99
N THR A 446 -10.22 -10.25 -18.62
CA THR A 446 -9.76 -9.75 -17.32
C THR A 446 -10.61 -10.22 -16.13
N SER A 447 -11.74 -10.90 -16.38
CA SER A 447 -12.71 -11.33 -15.34
C SER A 447 -12.21 -12.44 -14.40
N LYS A 448 -10.97 -12.91 -14.54
CA LYS A 448 -10.36 -13.92 -13.67
C LYS A 448 -9.38 -13.36 -12.62
N LEU A 449 -9.30 -12.03 -12.47
CA LEU A 449 -8.47 -11.36 -11.46
C LEU A 449 -9.30 -10.89 -10.26
#